data_AF-A0A1F4MLL7-F1
#
_entry.id   AF-A0A1F4MLL7-F1
#
_cell.length_a   1.000
_cell.length_b   1.000
_cell.length_c   1.000
_cell.angle_alpha   90.00
_cell.angle_beta   90.00
_cell.angle_gamma   90.00
#
_symmetry.space_group_name_H-M   'P 1'
#
loop_
_entity.id
_entity.type
_entity.pdbx_description
1 polymer ?
#
loop_
_entity_poly.entity_id
_entity_poly.type
_entity_poly.pdbx_seq_one_letter_code
_entity_poly.pdbx_strand_id
1 'polypeptide(L)'
;MTSNLHQLAGEMVALFRQAVPLANAEVDDIIRNCERDTHRIEHQLDHMLGFCCDPDMLLAFKRLCRYYYDIDPVATAGYVHAYREMWDTPDEVVPGGGV
;
A
#
# COMPACT_ATOMS: atom_id res chain seq x y z
N MET A 1 -5.42 -13.11 -29.27
CA MET A 1 -5.33 -13.93 -28.03
C MET A 1 -4.95 -13.11 -26.79
N THR A 2 -4.39 -11.91 -26.93
CA THR A 2 -4.08 -10.98 -25.82
C THR A 2 -5.30 -10.24 -25.25
N SER A 3 -6.43 -10.21 -25.97
CA SER A 3 -7.63 -9.47 -25.58
C SER A 3 -8.27 -9.97 -24.27
N ASN A 4 -8.32 -11.29 -24.05
CA ASN A 4 -8.86 -11.87 -22.82
C ASN A 4 -7.99 -11.57 -21.60
N LEU A 5 -6.66 -11.50 -21.78
CA LEU A 5 -5.73 -11.16 -20.70
C LEU A 5 -5.88 -9.69 -20.29
N HIS A 6 -5.96 -8.77 -21.26
CA HIS A 6 -6.19 -7.35 -20.96
C HIS A 6 -7.55 -7.12 -20.30
N GLN A 7 -8.59 -7.83 -20.72
CA GLN A 7 -9.90 -7.73 -20.09
C GLN A 7 -9.85 -8.21 -18.64
N LEU A 8 -9.26 -9.38 -18.37
CA LEU A 8 -9.11 -9.90 -17.02
C LEU A 8 -8.29 -8.95 -16.13
N ALA A 9 -7.19 -8.41 -16.64
CA ALA A 9 -6.39 -7.42 -15.92
C ALA A 9 -7.20 -6.15 -15.61
N GLY A 10 -8.03 -5.68 -16.56
CA GLY A 10 -8.92 -4.55 -16.35
C GLY A 10 -9.96 -4.80 -15.25
N GLU A 11 -10.56 -5.98 -15.23
CA GLU A 11 -11.52 -6.39 -14.19
C GLU A 11 -10.86 -6.49 -12.81
N MET A 12 -9.63 -7.03 -12.72
CA MET A 12 -8.86 -7.06 -11.47
C MET A 12 -8.55 -5.65 -10.95
N VAL A 13 -8.10 -4.74 -11.81
CA VAL A 13 -7.85 -3.33 -11.43
C VAL A 13 -9.14 -2.66 -10.96
N ALA A 14 -10.27 -2.91 -11.63
CA ALA A 14 -11.56 -2.35 -11.22
C ALA A 14 -11.98 -2.85 -9.83
N LEU A 15 -11.72 -4.11 -9.49
CA LEU A 15 -11.96 -4.66 -8.16
C LEU A 15 -11.05 -4.01 -7.10
N PHE A 16 -9.77 -3.83 -7.38
CA PHE A 16 -8.84 -3.17 -6.44
C PHE A 16 -9.24 -1.72 -6.17
N ARG A 17 -9.70 -0.99 -7.18
CA ARG A 17 -10.23 0.37 -7.00
C ARG A 17 -11.46 0.43 -6.11
N GLN A 18 -12.28 -0.63 -6.05
CA GLN A 18 -13.41 -0.69 -5.12
C GLN A 18 -12.98 -0.86 -3.66
N ALA A 19 -11.78 -1.38 -3.40
CA ALA A 19 -11.23 -1.49 -2.04
C ALA A 19 -10.74 -0.14 -1.49
N VAL A 20 -10.33 0.79 -2.35
CA VAL A 20 -9.82 2.13 -1.98
C VAL A 20 -10.78 2.92 -1.07
N PRO A 21 -12.08 3.07 -1.38
CA PRO A 21 -12.98 3.82 -0.51
C PRO A 21 -13.15 3.17 0.87
N LEU A 22 -13.17 1.83 0.93
CA LEU A 22 -13.27 1.09 2.19
C LEU A 22 -12.01 1.27 3.04
N ALA A 23 -10.83 1.19 2.41
CA ALA A 23 -9.57 1.43 3.08
C ALA A 23 -9.47 2.86 3.62
N ASN A 24 -9.89 3.86 2.85
CA ASN A 24 -9.91 5.24 3.30
C ASN A 24 -10.88 5.46 4.48
N ALA A 25 -12.05 4.82 4.47
CA ALA A 25 -12.99 4.91 5.58
C ALA A 25 -12.40 4.33 6.87
N GLU A 26 -11.75 3.17 6.80
CA GLU A 26 -11.11 2.55 7.97
C GLU A 26 -9.92 3.38 8.49
N VAL A 27 -9.07 3.89 7.59
CA VAL A 27 -7.96 4.78 7.95
C VAL A 27 -8.48 6.06 8.62
N ASP A 28 -9.55 6.64 8.08
CA ASP A 28 -10.18 7.81 8.68
C ASP A 28 -10.74 7.51 10.07
N ASP A 29 -11.37 6.35 10.28
CA ASP A 29 -11.89 5.95 11.59
C ASP A 29 -10.78 5.76 12.62
N ILE A 30 -9.71 5.03 12.26
CA ILE A 30 -8.52 4.82 13.10
C ILE A 30 -7.93 6.16 13.55
N ILE A 31 -7.71 7.08 12.60
CA ILE A 31 -7.07 8.37 12.89
C ILE A 31 -8.00 9.29 13.70
N ARG A 32 -9.29 9.38 13.34
CA ARG A 32 -10.23 10.27 14.04
C ARG A 32 -10.50 9.82 15.47
N ASN A 33 -10.52 8.52 15.71
CA ASN A 33 -10.72 7.97 17.05
C ASN A 33 -9.42 7.89 17.87
N CYS A 34 -8.29 8.34 17.30
CA CYS A 34 -6.97 8.23 17.91
C CYS A 34 -6.68 6.80 18.40
N GLU A 35 -7.05 5.81 17.58
CA GLU A 35 -6.87 4.39 17.88
C GLU A 35 -5.39 4.10 18.18
N ARG A 36 -5.13 3.37 19.25
CA ARG A 36 -3.77 3.00 19.67
C ARG A 36 -3.56 1.49 19.75
N ASP A 37 -4.60 0.71 19.47
CA ASP A 37 -4.44 -0.73 19.26
C ASP A 37 -3.60 -0.97 18.00
N THR A 38 -2.33 -1.33 18.22
CA THR A 38 -1.38 -1.58 17.14
C THR A 38 -1.83 -2.73 16.26
N HIS A 39 -2.53 -3.73 16.80
CA HIS A 39 -2.98 -4.89 16.02
C HIS A 39 -4.03 -4.49 14.97
N ARG A 40 -4.92 -3.54 15.29
CA ARG A 40 -5.89 -3.02 14.32
C ARG A 40 -5.21 -2.21 13.22
N ILE A 41 -4.23 -1.38 13.60
CA ILE A 41 -3.46 -0.56 12.66
C ILE A 41 -2.64 -1.45 11.72
N GLU A 42 -1.90 -2.41 12.27
CA GLU A 42 -1.08 -3.38 11.55
C GLU A 42 -1.93 -4.23 10.60
N HIS A 43 -3.08 -4.73 11.07
CA HIS A 43 -4.00 -5.48 10.22
C HIS A 43 -4.46 -4.66 9.01
N GLN A 44 -4.78 -3.38 9.21
CA GLN A 44 -5.19 -2.51 8.12
C GLN A 44 -4.02 -2.16 7.18
N LEU A 45 -2.82 -1.99 7.70
CA LEU A 45 -1.60 -1.80 6.89
C LEU A 45 -1.30 -3.04 6.04
N ASP A 46 -1.33 -4.24 6.63
CA ASP A 46 -1.14 -5.52 5.94
C ASP A 46 -2.17 -5.69 4.80
N HIS A 47 -3.43 -5.39 5.11
CA HIS A 47 -4.51 -5.47 4.13
C HIS A 47 -4.27 -4.51 2.95
N MET A 48 -3.98 -3.23 3.21
CA MET A 48 -3.73 -2.23 2.16
C MET A 48 -2.47 -2.54 1.35
N LEU A 49 -1.44 -3.13 1.97
CA LEU A 49 -0.19 -3.47 1.30
C LEU A 49 -0.40 -4.43 0.11
N GLY A 50 -1.38 -5.33 0.21
CA GLY A 50 -1.77 -6.23 -0.87
C GLY A 50 -2.37 -5.55 -2.11
N PHE A 51 -2.77 -4.28 -1.99
CA PHE A 51 -3.44 -3.51 -3.06
C PHE A 51 -2.66 -2.25 -3.47
N CYS A 52 -1.43 -2.05 -2.96
CA CYS A 52 -0.64 -0.85 -3.20
C CYS A 52 -0.14 -0.68 -4.66
N CYS A 53 -0.47 -1.59 -5.57
CA CYS A 53 -0.37 -1.35 -7.02
C CYS A 53 -1.21 -0.16 -7.48
N ASP A 54 -2.31 0.14 -6.77
CA ASP A 54 -3.14 1.30 -7.08
C ASP A 54 -2.61 2.55 -6.34
N PRO A 55 -2.37 3.67 -7.04
CA PRO A 55 -1.83 4.89 -6.43
C PRO A 55 -2.69 5.46 -5.29
N ASP A 56 -4.02 5.32 -5.37
CA ASP A 56 -4.93 5.85 -4.35
C ASP A 56 -4.89 4.99 -3.09
N MET A 57 -4.70 3.67 -3.24
CA MET A 57 -4.42 2.77 -2.12
C MET A 57 -3.10 3.13 -1.44
N LEU A 58 -2.05 3.37 -2.22
CA LEU A 58 -0.75 3.77 -1.68
C LEU A 58 -0.83 5.09 -0.90
N LEU A 59 -1.69 6.01 -1.32
CA LEU A 59 -1.92 7.25 -0.58
C LEU A 59 -2.56 6.98 0.79
N ALA A 60 -3.57 6.11 0.86
CA ALA A 60 -4.20 5.70 2.12
C ALA A 60 -3.19 4.98 3.04
N PHE A 61 -2.40 4.06 2.49
CA PHE A 61 -1.32 3.37 3.20
C PHE A 61 -0.32 4.36 3.81
N LYS A 62 0.21 5.30 3.02
CA LYS A 62 1.14 6.33 3.51
C LYS A 62 0.55 7.26 4.56
N ARG A 63 -0.78 7.48 4.55
CA ARG A 63 -1.46 8.25 5.60
C ARG A 63 -1.46 7.47 6.90
N LEU A 64 -1.81 6.18 6.86
CA LEU A 64 -1.82 5.34 8.05
C LEU A 64 -0.41 5.11 8.61
N CYS A 65 0.60 4.91 7.76
CA CYS A 65 2.00 4.84 8.21
C CYS A 65 2.43 6.12 8.95
N ARG A 66 2.05 7.30 8.45
CA ARG A 66 2.39 8.57 9.13
C ARG A 66 1.76 8.66 10.52
N TYR A 67 0.52 8.21 10.66
CA TYR A 67 -0.13 8.12 11.96
C TYR A 67 0.56 7.09 12.87
N TYR A 68 0.87 5.90 12.32
CA TYR A 68 1.48 4.82 13.09
C TYR A 68 2.91 5.15 13.52
N TYR A 69 3.63 5.98 12.77
CA TYR A 69 4.99 6.42 13.10
C TYR A 69 5.08 7.08 14.48
N ASP A 70 4.05 7.84 14.87
CA ASP A 70 4.00 8.50 16.18
C ASP A 70 3.77 7.50 17.33
N ILE A 71 3.38 6.27 17.02
CA ILE A 71 3.09 5.18 17.97
C ILE A 71 4.24 4.18 18.01
N ASP A 72 4.61 3.63 16.85
CA ASP A 72 5.74 2.71 16.67
C ASP A 72 6.50 3.03 15.37
N PRO A 73 7.60 3.81 15.46
CA PRO A 73 8.38 4.17 14.29
C PRO A 73 9.18 2.99 13.72
N VAL A 74 9.51 1.97 14.52
CA VAL A 74 10.28 0.81 14.07
C VAL A 74 9.40 -0.10 13.23
N ALA A 75 8.20 -0.42 13.72
CA ALA A 75 7.22 -1.19 12.96
C ALA A 75 6.81 -0.44 11.68
N THR A 76 6.57 0.87 11.78
CA THR A 76 6.26 1.70 10.61
C THR A 76 7.36 1.66 9.54
N ALA A 77 8.64 1.73 9.92
CA ALA A 77 9.74 1.57 8.99
C ALA A 77 9.70 0.20 8.30
N GLY A 78 9.39 -0.86 9.04
CA GLY A 78 9.16 -2.21 8.49
C GLY A 78 8.09 -2.23 7.39
N TYR A 79 6.96 -1.56 7.60
CA TYR A 79 5.91 -1.43 6.58
C TYR A 79 6.35 -0.67 5.34
N VAL A 80 7.11 0.42 5.50
CA VAL A 80 7.67 1.17 4.37
C VAL A 80 8.66 0.31 3.58
N HIS A 81 9.47 -0.50 4.26
CA HIS A 81 10.37 -1.46 3.61
C HIS A 81 9.60 -2.55 2.88
N ALA A 82 8.57 -3.14 3.49
CA ALA A 82 7.72 -4.15 2.86
C ALA A 82 7.05 -3.62 1.58
N TYR A 83 6.55 -2.38 1.59
CA TYR A 83 6.07 -1.72 0.37
C TYR A 83 7.15 -1.64 -0.71
N ARG A 84 8.36 -1.23 -0.35
CA ARG A 84 9.46 -1.12 -1.31
C ARG A 84 9.84 -2.46 -1.92
N GLU A 85 9.97 -3.49 -1.10
CA GLU A 85 10.30 -4.84 -1.58
C GLU A 85 9.24 -5.42 -2.51
N MET A 86 7.96 -5.12 -2.26
CA MET A 86 6.84 -5.68 -3.05
C MET A 86 6.53 -4.88 -4.32
N TRP A 87 6.63 -3.55 -4.27
CA TRP A 87 6.04 -2.67 -5.29
C TRP A 87 7.02 -1.67 -5.89
N ASP A 88 8.08 -1.31 -5.17
CA ASP A 88 9.10 -0.40 -5.70
C ASP A 88 10.07 -1.28 -6.52
N THR A 89 10.05 -1.08 -7.84
CA THR A 89 10.98 -1.81 -8.69
C THR A 89 12.38 -1.29 -8.37
N PRO A 90 13.37 -2.16 -8.11
CA PRO A 90 14.74 -1.69 -8.05
C PRO A 90 15.01 -1.00 -9.39
N ASP A 91 15.45 0.26 -9.35
CA ASP A 91 15.96 0.96 -10.54
C ASP A 91 16.78 -0.07 -11.31
N GLU A 92 16.38 -0.34 -12.56
CA GLU A 92 17.14 -1.22 -13.44
C GLU A 92 18.60 -0.77 -13.32
N VAL A 93 19.45 -1.66 -12.81
CA VAL A 93 20.89 -1.44 -12.81
C VAL A 93 21.24 -1.33 -14.30
N VAL A 94 21.30 -0.10 -14.81
CA VAL A 94 21.72 0.17 -16.19
C VAL A 94 23.16 -0.36 -16.28
N PRO A 95 23.42 -1.51 -16.92
CA PRO A 95 24.76 -2.02 -17.03
C PRO A 95 25.37 -1.29 -18.22
N GLY A 96 25.99 -0.14 -17.99
CA GLY A 96 26.55 0.62 -19.11
C GLY A 96 27.09 2.01 -18.81
N GLY A 97 27.75 2.20 -17.67
CA GLY A 97 28.57 3.39 -17.40
C GLY A 97 30.05 3.02 -17.28
N GLY A 98 30.63 2.48 -18.37
CA GLY A 98 32.04 2.13 -18.40
C GLY A 98 32.54 1.97 -19.83
N VAL A 99 33.04 3.06 -20.43
CA VAL A 99 34.45 3.34 -20.77
C VAL A 99 34.59 4.80 -21.21
#